data_AF-A0A521BC44-F1
#
_entry.id   AF-A0A521BC44-F1
#
_cell.length_a   1.000
_cell.length_b   1.000
_cell.length_c   1.000
_cell.angle_alpha   90.00
_cell.angle_beta   90.00
_cell.angle_gamma   90.00
#
_symmetry.space_group_name_H-M   'P 1'
#
loop_
_entity.id
_entity.type
_entity.pdbx_description
1 polymer ?
#
loop_
_entity_poly.entity_id
_entity_poly.type
_entity_poly.pdbx_seq_one_letter_code
_entity_poly.pdbx_strand_id
1 'polypeptide(L)' 'MARYDGLPDELRRWLASAALPWSARSALRLWQRALRECPADTGHALQALSRAEMRLLQRDAASVWGQEYPRA' A
#
# COMPACT_ATOMS: atom_id res chain seq x y z
N MET A 1 7.00 -7.05 -18.40
CA MET A 1 5.58 -6.66 -18.25
C MET A 1 4.70 -7.74 -17.60
N ALA A 2 5.13 -8.99 -17.46
CA ALA A 2 4.31 -10.12 -16.97
C ALA A 2 4.10 -10.25 -15.43
N ARG A 3 4.30 -9.19 -14.63
CA ARG A 3 4.18 -9.29 -13.15
C ARG A 3 2.86 -8.78 -12.58
N TYR A 4 1.97 -8.29 -13.45
CA TYR A 4 0.64 -7.80 -13.07
C TYR A 4 -0.46 -8.87 -13.22
N ASP A 5 -0.27 -9.89 -14.07
CA ASP A 5 -1.28 -10.92 -14.35
C ASP A 5 -1.54 -11.92 -13.21
N GLY A 6 -0.61 -12.04 -12.25
CA GLY A 6 -0.73 -12.95 -11.11
C GLY A 6 -1.13 -12.26 -9.80
N LEU A 7 -1.65 -11.03 -9.85
CA LEU A 7 -2.05 -10.31 -8.65
C LEU A 7 -3.34 -10.92 -8.08
N PRO A 8 -3.40 -11.19 -6.76
CA PRO A 8 -4.64 -11.58 -6.09
C PRO A 8 -5.72 -10.52 -6.33
N ASP A 9 -6.96 -10.95 -6.52
CA ASP A 9 -8.08 -10.03 -6.75
C ASP A 9 -8.29 -9.05 -5.58
N GLU A 10 -7.98 -9.45 -4.35
CA GLU A 10 -8.03 -8.54 -3.19
C GLU A 10 -6.98 -7.45 -3.29
N LEU A 11 -5.74 -7.80 -3.68
CA LEU A 11 -4.66 -6.84 -3.86
C LEU A 11 -4.98 -5.88 -5.00
N ARG A 12 -5.60 -6.38 -6.08
CA ARG A 12 -6.02 -5.58 -7.22
C ARG A 12 -7.16 -4.62 -6.85
N ARG A 13 -8.13 -5.08 -6.06
CA ARG A 13 -9.20 -4.23 -5.49
C ARG A 13 -8.64 -3.15 -4.57
N TRP A 14 -7.69 -3.50 -3.71
CA TRP A 14 -7.03 -2.52 -2.86
C TRP A 14 -6.30 -1.46 -3.67
N LEU A 15 -5.52 -1.86 -4.69
CA LEU A 15 -4.83 -0.93 -5.59
C LEU A 15 -5.80 0.00 -6.33
N ALA A 16 -6.98 -0.49 -6.71
CA ALA A 16 -8.00 0.32 -7.36
C ALA A 16 -8.64 1.36 -6.41
N SER A 17 -8.63 1.09 -5.10
CA SER A 17 -9.14 2.00 -4.07
C SER A 17 -8.07 2.85 -3.39
N ALA A 18 -6.78 2.59 -3.67
CA ALA A 18 -5.67 3.30 -3.06
C ALA A 18 -5.63 4.76 -3.56
N ALA A 19 -5.31 5.69 -2.65
CA ALA A 19 -5.27 7.11 -2.95
C ALA A 19 -3.96 7.52 -3.63
N LEU A 20 -2.89 6.75 -3.42
CA LEU A 20 -1.58 7.00 -4.02
C LEU A 20 -1.35 6.15 -5.28
N PRO A 21 -0.55 6.65 -6.25
CA PRO A 21 -0.13 5.87 -7.43
C PRO A 21 0.91 4.81 -7.05
N TRP A 22 0.46 3.76 -6.36
CA TRP A 22 1.29 2.64 -5.97
C TRP A 22 1.70 1.80 -7.19
N SER A 23 3.00 1.56 -7.33
CA SER A 23 3.50 0.51 -8.24
C SER A 23 3.12 -0.88 -7.72
N ALA A 24 2.53 -1.75 -8.54
CA ALA A 24 2.11 -3.08 -8.06
C ALA A 24 3.26 -3.94 -7.53
N ARG A 25 4.50 -3.71 -7.98
CA ARG A 25 5.68 -4.39 -7.43
C ARG A 25 5.88 -4.08 -5.93
N SER A 26 5.60 -2.85 -5.50
CA SER A 26 5.75 -2.46 -4.09
C SER A 26 4.58 -2.98 -3.26
N ALA A 27 3.35 -2.90 -3.78
CA ALA A 27 2.18 -3.47 -3.12
C ALA A 27 2.30 -4.99 -2.95
N LEU A 28 2.71 -5.72 -4.00
CA LEU A 28 2.92 -7.17 -3.95
C LEU A 28 4.01 -7.57 -2.95
N ARG A 29 5.10 -6.80 -2.84
CA ARG A 29 6.15 -7.06 -1.84
C ARG A 29 5.63 -6.94 -0.41
N LEU A 30 4.80 -5.94 -0.13
CA LEU A 30 4.19 -5.77 1.18
C LEU A 30 3.16 -6.88 1.47
N TRP A 31 2.32 -7.18 0.49
CA TRP A 31 1.35 -8.26 0.57
C TRP A 31 2.01 -9.60 0.88
N GLN A 32 3.05 -9.97 0.15
CA GLN A 32 3.81 -11.20 0.41
C GLN A 32 4.47 -11.20 1.78
N ARG A 33 4.94 -10.06 2.28
CA ARG A 33 5.50 -9.97 3.63
C ARG A 33 4.43 -10.23 4.68
N ALA A 34 3.28 -9.57 4.56
CA ALA A 34 2.17 -9.76 5.50
C ALA A 34 1.61 -11.19 5.44
N LEU A 35 1.53 -11.80 4.25
CA LEU A 35 1.16 -13.21 4.12
C LEU A 35 2.20 -14.17 4.70
N ARG A 36 3.50 -13.81 4.74
CA ARG A 36 4.49 -14.62 5.48
C ARG A 36 4.28 -14.55 6.98
N GLU A 37 3.80 -13.43 7.49
CA GLU A 37 3.49 -13.25 8.92
C GLU A 37 2.15 -13.91 9.27
N CYS A 38 1.14 -13.79 8.40
CA CYS A 38 -0.18 -14.40 8.57
C CYS A 38 -0.75 -14.87 7.21
N PRO A 39 -0.49 -16.11 6.79
CA PRO A 39 -0.84 -16.60 5.45
C PRO A 39 -2.34 -16.82 5.23
N ALA A 40 -3.10 -17.03 6.31
CA ALA A 40 -4.55 -17.26 6.25
C ALA A 40 -5.38 -15.97 6.43
N ASP A 41 -4.72 -14.83 6.70
CA ASP A 41 -5.41 -13.57 7.01
C ASP A 41 -5.12 -12.50 5.94
N THR A 42 -5.92 -12.54 4.88
CA THR A 42 -5.87 -11.52 3.82
C THR A 42 -6.28 -10.13 4.32
N GLY A 43 -7.12 -10.05 5.35
CA GLY A 43 -7.47 -8.79 6.01
C GLY A 43 -6.28 -8.13 6.68
N HIS A 44 -5.42 -8.92 7.33
CA HIS A 44 -4.17 -8.47 7.92
C HIS A 44 -3.23 -7.90 6.86
N ALA A 45 -3.13 -8.56 5.70
CA ALA A 45 -2.33 -8.07 4.58
C ALA A 45 -2.85 -6.75 4.00
N LEU A 46 -4.16 -6.58 3.88
CA LEU A 46 -4.79 -5.31 3.48
C LEU A 46 -4.52 -4.20 4.50
N GLN A 47 -4.62 -4.48 5.80
CA GLN A 47 -4.30 -3.50 6.83
C GLN A 47 -2.82 -3.09 6.82
N ALA A 48 -1.92 -4.04 6.61
CA ALA A 48 -0.48 -3.75 6.49
C ALA A 48 -0.20 -2.82 5.29
N LEU A 49 -0.89 -3.02 4.16
CA LEU A 49 -0.81 -2.14 3.00
C LEU A 49 -1.34 -0.74 3.31
N SER A 50 -2.53 -0.63 3.89
CA SER A 50 -3.13 0.67 4.25
C SER A 50 -2.27 1.44 5.27
N ARG A 51 -1.65 0.76 6.25
CA ARG A 51 -0.69 1.39 7.16
C ARG A 51 0.54 1.94 6.45
N ALA A 52 1.05 1.20 5.46
CA ALA A 52 2.19 1.66 4.67
C ALA A 52 1.82 2.82 3.75
N GLU A 53 0.61 2.81 3.18
CA GLU A 53 0.02 3.94 2.47
C GLU A 53 -0.05 5.17 3.35
N MET A 54 -0.60 5.07 4.56
CA MET A 54 -0.63 6.21 5.49
C MET A 54 0.76 6.75 5.83
N ARG A 55 1.77 5.88 6.01
CA ARG A 55 3.16 6.31 6.26
C ARG A 55 3.76 7.01 5.06
N LEU A 56 3.52 6.49 3.85
CA LEU A 56 3.95 7.12 2.61
C LEU A 56 3.21 8.44 2.41
N LEU A 57 1.90 8.50 2.63
CA LEU A 57 1.11 9.72 2.61
C LEU A 57 1.63 10.75 3.60
N GLN A 58 1.99 10.39 4.82
CA GLN A 58 2.56 11.34 5.79
C GLN A 58 3.93 11.87 5.34
N ARG A 59 4.80 10.98 4.84
CA ARG A 59 6.13 11.36 4.35
C ARG A 59 6.06 12.19 3.07
N ASP A 60 5.21 11.77 2.15
CA ASP A 60 4.98 12.43 0.87
C ASP A 60 4.23 13.75 1.10
N ALA A 61 3.27 13.80 2.03
CA ALA A 61 2.64 15.05 2.43
C ALA A 61 3.67 16.04 3.00
N ALA A 62 4.60 15.59 3.83
CA ALA A 62 5.70 16.45 4.30
C ALA A 62 6.64 16.90 3.16
N SER A 63 6.77 16.11 2.09
CA SER A 63 7.62 16.42 0.94
C SER A 63 6.90 17.27 -0.13
N VAL A 64 5.60 17.09 -0.31
CA VAL A 64 4.75 17.73 -1.34
C VAL A 64 4.18 19.04 -0.81
N TRP A 65 3.76 19.08 0.45
CA TRP A 65 3.24 20.29 1.10
C TRP A 65 4.30 21.05 1.91
N GLY A 66 5.52 20.51 2.02
CA GLY A 66 6.60 21.07 2.85
C GLY A 66 6.32 20.90 4.35
N GLN A 67 7.30 21.26 5.20
CA GLN A 67 7.25 21.16 6.67
C GLN A 67 6.15 22.03 7.34
N GLU A 68 5.28 22.64 6.54
CA GLU A 68 4.36 23.73 6.92
C GLU A 68 2.88 23.36 6.82
N TYR A 69 2.51 22.07 6.71
CA TYR A 69 1.09 21.69 6.63
C TYR A 69 0.64 20.50 7.51
N PRO A 70 -0.55 20.58 8.16
CA PRO A 70 -1.31 21.78 8.49
C PRO A 70 -0.88 22.30 9.87
N ARG A 71 -0.29 23.49 9.92
CA ARG A 71 -0.47 24.34 11.10
C ARG A 71 -1.92 24.82 11.09
N ALA A 72 -2.76 24.14 11.85
CA ALA A 72 -4.00 24.71 12.38
C ALA A 72 -3.67 25.49 13.66
#